data_AF-A0A2G1LMF2-F1
#
_entry.id   AF-A0A2G1LMF2-F1
#
_cell.length_a   1.000
_cell.length_b   1.000
_cell.length_c   1.000
_cell.angle_alpha   90.00
_cell.angle_beta   90.00
_cell.angle_gamma   90.00
#
_symmetry.space_group_name_H-M   'P 1'
#
loop_
_entity.id
_entity.type
_entity.pdbx_description
1 polymer ?
#
loop_
_entity_poly.entity_id
_entity_poly.type
_entity_poly.pdbx_seq_one_letter_code
_entity_poly.pdbx_strand_id
1 'polypeptide(L)'
;MAITDLISGIGAAINETREKLTEIDTEISKLNAERLRIVQAPPHTDDIVAAYMRGLDAAKSSFESRLAWNLNDRNAREPEAAAQVERGTGQLVTIYQTPPMTGGLHSSPSKSLLTNAGLGERQATVDAAALVYFLSDHIAAEIPKLVAKLCPSAKNGMRQEDRDRMLAEVDSRLAALKQEQAELQSHLEAARKAVRPH
;
A
#
# COMPACT_ATOMS: atom_id res chain seq x y z
N MET A 1 58.15 31.44 3.63
CA MET A 1 56.91 30.73 3.97
C MET A 1 57.19 29.27 3.69
N ALA A 2 57.40 28.51 4.76
CA ALA A 2 58.09 27.23 4.68
C ALA A 2 57.11 26.11 4.30
N ILE A 3 57.59 25.09 3.58
CA ILE A 3 56.86 23.88 3.18
C ILE A 3 56.09 23.25 4.36
N THR A 4 56.59 23.43 5.58
CA THR A 4 55.97 23.04 6.85
C THR A 4 54.62 23.71 7.12
N ASP A 5 54.44 24.99 6.81
CA ASP A 5 53.16 25.71 6.98
C ASP A 5 52.11 25.17 5.99
N LEU A 6 52.55 24.81 4.79
CA LEU A 6 51.71 24.30 3.72
C LEU A 6 51.23 22.86 4.00
N ILE A 7 52.10 22.01 4.55
CA ILE A 7 51.76 20.66 5.03
C ILE A 7 50.80 20.73 6.23
N SER A 8 51.02 21.66 7.16
CA SER A 8 50.14 21.87 8.32
C SER A 8 48.73 22.31 7.90
N GLY A 9 48.63 23.26 6.95
CA GLY A 9 47.35 23.71 6.40
C GLY A 9 46.56 22.61 5.68
N ILE A 10 47.24 21.75 4.91
CA ILE A 10 46.61 20.59 4.25
C ILE A 10 46.15 19.55 5.28
N GLY A 11 46.95 19.30 6.32
CA GLY A 11 46.59 18.38 7.41
C GLY A 11 45.33 18.83 8.17
N ALA A 12 45.22 20.12 8.47
CA ALA A 12 44.03 20.70 9.09
C ALA A 12 42.78 20.55 8.21
N ALA A 13 42.87 20.87 6.91
CA ALA A 13 41.75 20.75 5.97
C ALA A 13 41.28 19.29 5.76
N ILE A 14 42.20 18.32 5.76
CA ILE A 14 41.86 16.89 5.70
C ILE A 14 41.13 16.45 6.96
N ASN A 15 41.57 16.90 8.14
CA ASN A 15 40.90 16.58 9.40
C ASN A 15 39.51 17.20 9.48
N GLU A 16 39.36 18.49 9.11
CA GLU A 16 38.06 19.16 9.04
C GLU A 16 37.10 18.43 8.09
N THR A 17 37.59 17.98 6.92
CA THR A 17 36.76 17.24 5.96
C THR A 17 36.35 15.86 6.48
N ARG A 18 37.21 15.19 7.26
CA ARG A 18 36.86 13.91 7.93
C ARG A 18 35.83 14.09 9.03
N GLU A 19 35.93 15.17 9.80
CA GLU A 19 34.95 15.51 10.83
C GLU A 19 33.58 15.75 10.18
N LYS A 20 33.52 16.56 9.12
CA LYS A 20 32.29 16.78 8.34
C LYS A 20 31.70 15.49 7.77
N LEU A 21 32.55 14.59 7.23
CA LEU A 21 32.07 13.28 6.77
C LEU A 21 31.46 12.44 7.90
N THR A 22 32.06 12.48 9.09
CA THR A 22 31.55 11.75 10.26
C THR A 22 30.22 12.33 10.73
N GLU A 23 30.07 13.65 10.69
CA GLU A 23 28.80 14.34 10.98
C GLU A 23 27.72 13.95 9.97
N ILE A 24 28.03 13.95 8.68
CA ILE A 24 27.11 13.54 7.61
C ILE A 24 26.70 12.07 7.76
N ASP A 25 27.64 11.17 8.04
CA ASP A 25 27.36 9.74 8.27
C ASP A 25 26.42 9.53 9.46
N THR A 26 26.61 10.32 10.51
CA THR A 26 25.76 10.32 11.71
C THR A 26 24.36 10.80 11.36
N GLU A 27 24.24 11.88 10.59
CA GLU A 27 22.95 12.45 10.18
C GLU A 27 22.19 11.53 9.22
N ILE A 28 22.88 10.93 8.24
CA ILE A 28 22.32 9.89 7.36
C ILE A 28 21.79 8.72 8.20
N SER A 29 22.53 8.29 9.22
CA SER A 29 22.11 7.20 10.10
C SER A 29 20.84 7.55 10.89
N LYS A 30 20.74 8.78 11.42
CA LYS A 30 19.52 9.27 12.10
C LYS A 30 18.33 9.32 11.15
N LEU A 31 18.50 9.88 9.95
CA LEU A 31 17.41 9.98 8.96
C LEU A 31 16.95 8.60 8.47
N ASN A 32 17.86 7.62 8.31
CA ASN A 32 17.47 6.24 8.01
C ASN A 32 16.65 5.62 9.15
N ALA A 33 17.02 5.88 10.41
CA ALA A 33 16.26 5.42 11.56
C ALA A 33 14.88 6.09 11.65
N GLU A 34 14.79 7.38 11.34
CA GLU A 34 13.54 8.13 11.24
C GLU A 34 12.64 7.58 10.12
N ARG A 35 13.21 7.39 8.92
CA ARG A 35 12.53 6.74 7.79
C ARG A 35 11.94 5.39 8.19
N LEU A 36 12.71 4.57 8.90
CA LEU A 36 12.25 3.27 9.37
C LEU A 36 11.09 3.39 10.36
N ARG A 37 11.15 4.35 11.30
CA ARG A 37 10.06 4.63 12.25
C ARG A 37 8.79 5.05 11.53
N ILE A 38 8.88 5.90 10.51
CA ILE A 38 7.73 6.36 9.71
C ILE A 38 7.09 5.18 8.97
N VAL A 39 7.90 4.34 8.32
CA VAL A 39 7.40 3.14 7.59
C VAL A 39 6.71 2.16 8.54
N GLN A 40 7.29 1.92 9.71
CA GLN A 40 6.78 0.97 10.70
C GLN A 40 5.61 1.53 11.53
N ALA A 41 5.31 2.82 11.44
CA ALA A 41 4.19 3.41 12.16
C ALA A 41 2.88 2.70 11.75
N PRO A 42 2.00 2.35 12.70
CA PRO A 42 0.70 1.78 12.38
C PRO A 42 -0.12 2.80 11.58
N PRO A 43 -0.96 2.35 10.62
CA PRO A 43 -1.86 3.25 9.90
C PRO A 43 -2.91 3.84 10.86
N HIS A 44 -3.37 5.04 10.55
CA HIS A 44 -4.44 5.68 11.30
C HIS A 44 -5.79 4.97 11.08
N THR A 45 -6.68 5.05 12.07
CA THR A 45 -8.04 4.48 12.01
C THR A 45 -8.79 4.91 10.74
N ASP A 46 -8.70 6.18 10.36
CA ASP A 46 -9.39 6.72 9.18
C ASP A 46 -8.95 6.02 7.89
N ASP A 47 -7.66 5.75 7.73
CA ASP A 47 -7.11 5.08 6.54
C ASP A 47 -7.56 3.62 6.47
N ILE A 48 -7.61 2.94 7.62
CA ILE A 48 -8.12 1.57 7.72
C ILE A 48 -9.60 1.54 7.32
N VAL A 49 -10.41 2.43 7.90
CA VAL A 49 -11.84 2.55 7.56
C VAL A 49 -12.01 2.83 6.07
N ALA A 50 -11.27 3.80 5.51
CA ALA A 50 -11.32 4.13 4.10
C ALA A 50 -10.92 2.93 3.20
N ALA A 51 -9.93 2.12 3.61
CA ALA A 51 -9.56 0.91 2.89
C ALA A 51 -10.70 -0.12 2.84
N TYR A 52 -11.36 -0.37 3.98
CA TYR A 52 -12.52 -1.28 4.03
C TYR A 52 -13.71 -0.75 3.24
N MET A 53 -13.98 0.56 3.28
CA MET A 53 -15.04 1.18 2.49
C MET A 53 -14.79 1.04 0.98
N ARG A 54 -13.55 1.26 0.51
CA ARG A 54 -13.19 1.00 -0.89
C ARG A 54 -13.37 -0.48 -1.27
N GLY A 55 -13.03 -1.41 -0.37
CA GLY A 55 -13.27 -2.84 -0.58
C GLY A 55 -14.76 -3.18 -0.68
N LEU A 56 -15.60 -2.52 0.14
CA LEU A 56 -17.05 -2.65 0.10
C LEU A 56 -17.61 -2.16 -1.25
N ASP A 57 -17.19 -0.99 -1.72
CA ASP A 57 -17.62 -0.44 -3.00
C ASP A 57 -17.16 -1.30 -4.20
N ALA A 58 -15.93 -1.83 -4.15
CA ALA A 58 -15.44 -2.75 -5.17
C ALA A 58 -16.26 -4.06 -5.22
N ALA A 59 -16.65 -4.59 -4.06
CA ALA A 59 -17.51 -5.77 -3.98
C ALA A 59 -18.91 -5.50 -4.54
N LYS A 60 -19.49 -4.32 -4.24
CA LYS A 60 -20.77 -3.87 -4.83
C LYS A 60 -20.68 -3.83 -6.35
N SER A 61 -19.70 -3.09 -6.87
CA SER A 61 -19.52 -2.89 -8.31
C SER A 61 -19.28 -4.23 -9.05
N SER A 62 -18.55 -5.16 -8.43
CA SER A 62 -18.36 -6.52 -8.94
C SER A 62 -19.67 -7.31 -9.01
N PHE A 63 -20.52 -7.22 -7.99
CA PHE A 63 -21.84 -7.85 -8.02
C PHE A 63 -22.75 -7.21 -9.08
N GLU A 64 -22.82 -5.87 -9.14
CA GLU A 64 -23.59 -5.15 -10.16
C GLU A 64 -23.15 -5.50 -11.58
N SER A 65 -21.85 -5.61 -11.82
CA SER A 65 -21.30 -6.01 -13.12
C SER A 65 -21.72 -7.43 -13.51
N ARG A 66 -21.67 -8.37 -12.56
CA ARG A 66 -22.15 -9.75 -12.76
C ARG A 66 -23.66 -9.79 -12.97
N LEU A 67 -24.40 -8.96 -12.25
CA LEU A 67 -25.84 -8.85 -12.41
C LEU A 67 -26.20 -8.28 -13.78
N ALA A 68 -25.55 -7.20 -14.21
CA ALA A 68 -25.76 -6.58 -15.52
C ALA A 68 -25.40 -7.52 -16.68
N TRP A 69 -24.40 -8.39 -16.52
CA TRP A 69 -24.11 -9.42 -17.52
C TRP A 69 -25.27 -10.40 -17.72
N ASN A 70 -26.01 -10.72 -16.65
CA ASN A 70 -27.12 -11.66 -16.71
C ASN A 70 -28.47 -10.96 -16.98
N LEU A 71 -28.67 -9.76 -16.44
CA LEU A 71 -29.85 -8.91 -16.58
C LEU A 71 -29.57 -7.80 -17.60
N ASN A 72 -29.43 -8.16 -18.87
CA ASN A 72 -29.30 -7.21 -19.98
C ASN A 72 -30.43 -7.34 -21.00
N ASP A 73 -30.60 -6.28 -21.80
CA ASP A 73 -31.59 -6.19 -22.87
C ASP A 73 -31.53 -7.33 -23.89
N ARG A 74 -30.34 -7.90 -24.12
CA ARG A 74 -30.16 -9.01 -25.05
C ARG A 74 -30.82 -10.28 -24.49
N ASN A 75 -30.53 -10.63 -23.24
CA ASN A 75 -31.12 -11.79 -22.57
C ASN A 75 -32.63 -11.59 -22.37
N ALA A 76 -33.06 -10.37 -22.07
CA ALA A 76 -34.49 -10.04 -21.92
C ALA A 76 -35.30 -10.15 -23.22
N ARG A 77 -34.64 -10.12 -24.38
CA ARG A 77 -35.27 -10.26 -25.72
C ARG A 77 -35.19 -11.68 -26.26
N GLU A 78 -34.63 -12.63 -25.53
CA GLU A 78 -34.60 -14.02 -25.99
C GLU A 78 -36.03 -14.58 -26.08
N PRO A 79 -36.35 -15.41 -27.11
CA PRO A 79 -37.71 -15.92 -27.32
C PRO A 79 -38.32 -16.65 -26.12
N GLU A 80 -37.48 -17.25 -25.28
CA GLU A 80 -37.91 -17.98 -24.08
C GLU A 80 -37.93 -17.12 -22.80
N ALA A 81 -37.46 -15.86 -22.85
CA ALA A 81 -37.28 -15.02 -21.67
C ALA A 81 -38.59 -14.81 -20.91
N ALA A 82 -39.70 -14.56 -21.61
CA ALA A 82 -41.03 -14.41 -21.00
C ALA A 82 -41.46 -15.68 -20.26
N ALA A 83 -41.26 -16.85 -20.88
CA ALA A 83 -41.59 -18.14 -20.26
C ALA A 83 -40.64 -18.50 -19.10
N GLN A 84 -39.41 -17.99 -19.10
CA GLN A 84 -38.46 -18.18 -17.99
C GLN A 84 -38.79 -17.28 -16.79
N VAL A 85 -39.27 -16.06 -17.02
CA VAL A 85 -39.75 -15.14 -15.98
C VAL A 85 -41.03 -15.67 -15.34
N GLU A 86 -42.01 -16.10 -16.15
CA GLU A 86 -43.30 -16.64 -15.66
C GLU A 86 -43.12 -17.89 -14.79
N ARG A 87 -42.16 -18.75 -15.14
CA ARG A 87 -41.83 -19.96 -14.36
C ARG A 87 -41.01 -19.68 -13.10
N GLY A 88 -40.62 -18.43 -12.84
CA GLY A 88 -39.70 -18.08 -11.75
C GLY A 88 -38.30 -18.73 -11.90
N THR A 89 -38.00 -19.28 -13.09
CA THR A 89 -36.72 -19.91 -13.43
C THR A 89 -35.70 -18.90 -13.95
N GLY A 90 -36.03 -17.60 -13.89
CA GLY A 90 -35.10 -16.51 -14.15
C GLY A 90 -33.80 -16.82 -13.43
N GLN A 91 -32.71 -16.81 -14.18
CA GLN A 91 -31.37 -17.30 -13.88
C GLN A 91 -30.66 -16.58 -12.69
N LEU A 92 -31.38 -16.20 -11.64
CA LEU A 92 -30.85 -15.81 -10.33
C LEU A 92 -29.90 -16.87 -9.77
N VAL A 93 -30.14 -18.15 -10.08
CA VAL A 93 -29.26 -19.28 -9.72
C VAL A 93 -27.86 -19.17 -10.36
N THR A 94 -27.74 -18.52 -11.52
CA THR A 94 -26.47 -18.40 -12.27
C THR A 94 -25.59 -17.23 -11.82
N ILE A 95 -26.16 -16.26 -11.09
CA ILE A 95 -25.37 -15.20 -10.43
C ILE A 95 -24.39 -15.82 -9.42
N TYR A 96 -24.81 -16.90 -8.77
CA TYR A 96 -23.99 -17.66 -7.80
C TYR A 96 -22.90 -18.52 -8.45
N GLN A 97 -22.94 -18.75 -9.77
CA GLN A 97 -22.05 -19.67 -10.47
C GLN A 97 -21.06 -18.99 -11.41
N THR A 98 -21.17 -17.68 -11.62
CA THR A 98 -20.24 -16.96 -12.51
C THR A 98 -18.94 -16.69 -11.73
N PRO A 99 -17.81 -17.35 -12.06
CA PRO A 99 -16.55 -17.05 -11.42
C PRO A 99 -16.19 -15.59 -11.73
N PRO A 100 -15.59 -14.84 -10.80
CA PRO A 100 -15.03 -13.54 -11.15
C PRO A 100 -14.05 -13.76 -12.30
N MET A 101 -14.29 -13.12 -13.45
CA MET A 101 -13.32 -13.08 -14.54
C MET A 101 -12.11 -12.27 -14.05
N THR A 102 -11.15 -12.96 -13.47
CA THR A 102 -9.83 -12.42 -13.15
C THR A 102 -9.01 -12.36 -14.43
N GLY A 103 -9.32 -11.37 -15.28
CA GLY A 103 -8.42 -10.88 -16.31
C GLY A 103 -7.27 -10.10 -15.66
N GLY A 104 -6.32 -10.81 -15.05
CA GLY A 104 -5.16 -10.19 -14.41
C GLY A 104 -4.30 -11.23 -13.70
N LEU A 105 -3.15 -11.55 -14.29
CA LEU A 105 -2.03 -12.24 -13.66
C LEU A 105 -1.88 -11.75 -12.20
N HIS A 106 -1.93 -12.68 -11.25
CA HIS A 106 -1.75 -12.51 -9.78
C HIS A 106 -2.98 -12.33 -8.87
N SER A 107 -4.20 -12.56 -9.33
CA SER A 107 -5.31 -12.79 -8.39
C SER A 107 -5.47 -14.27 -8.14
N SER A 108 -4.85 -14.76 -7.05
CA SER A 108 -5.29 -16.02 -6.43
C SER A 108 -6.81 -15.97 -6.30
N PRO A 109 -7.55 -17.02 -6.71
CA PRO A 109 -8.97 -17.06 -6.44
C PRO A 109 -9.09 -16.98 -4.92
N SER A 110 -9.66 -15.89 -4.41
CA SER A 110 -10.07 -15.79 -3.03
C SER A 110 -11.08 -16.92 -2.81
N LYS A 111 -10.58 -18.12 -2.45
CA LYS A 111 -11.39 -19.19 -1.89
C LYS A 111 -12.13 -18.54 -0.74
N SER A 112 -13.42 -18.27 -0.94
CA SER A 112 -14.32 -17.89 0.13
C SER A 112 -14.06 -18.85 1.29
N LEU A 113 -13.51 -18.33 2.41
CA LEU A 113 -13.17 -19.12 3.59
C LEU A 113 -14.41 -19.65 4.33
N LEU A 114 -15.61 -19.42 3.78
CA LEU A 114 -16.84 -20.08 4.19
C LEU A 114 -16.98 -21.42 3.46
N THR A 115 -16.00 -22.31 3.59
CA THR A 115 -16.27 -23.74 3.36
C THR A 115 -17.10 -24.22 4.54
N ASN A 116 -18.42 -24.17 4.39
CA ASN A 116 -19.41 -24.78 5.29
C ASN A 116 -19.20 -26.30 5.34
N ALA A 117 -18.17 -26.75 6.06
CA ALA A 117 -17.83 -28.17 6.19
C ALA A 117 -18.81 -28.95 7.09
N GLY A 118 -19.97 -28.39 7.44
CA GLY A 118 -20.95 -28.98 8.35
C GLY A 118 -22.39 -29.09 7.83
N LEU A 119 -22.69 -28.70 6.58
CA LEU A 119 -24.08 -28.57 6.12
C LEU A 119 -24.32 -29.13 4.70
N GLY A 120 -24.04 -30.44 4.50
CA GLY A 120 -24.58 -31.25 3.39
C GLY A 120 -24.18 -30.86 1.95
N GLU A 121 -24.03 -31.85 1.07
CA GLU A 121 -23.55 -31.70 -0.33
C GLU A 121 -24.46 -30.90 -1.29
N ARG A 122 -25.47 -30.16 -0.78
CA ARG A 122 -26.50 -29.47 -1.58
C ARG A 122 -26.76 -28.01 -1.19
N GLN A 123 -25.83 -27.33 -0.54
CA GLN A 123 -25.96 -25.87 -0.36
C GLN A 123 -25.30 -25.13 -1.52
N ALA A 124 -26.11 -24.34 -2.24
CA ALA A 124 -25.59 -23.33 -3.15
C ALA A 124 -24.59 -22.46 -2.39
N THR A 125 -23.37 -22.32 -2.92
CA THR A 125 -22.35 -21.43 -2.34
C THR A 125 -22.94 -20.04 -2.21
N VAL A 126 -23.03 -19.55 -0.97
CA VAL A 126 -23.53 -18.20 -0.70
C VAL A 126 -22.58 -17.21 -1.37
N ASP A 127 -23.09 -16.44 -2.34
CA ASP A 127 -22.30 -15.41 -3.01
C ASP A 127 -22.04 -14.27 -2.03
N ALA A 128 -20.83 -14.25 -1.49
CA ALA A 128 -20.39 -13.25 -0.54
C ALA A 128 -20.53 -11.83 -1.09
N ALA A 129 -20.34 -11.61 -2.40
CA ALA A 129 -20.50 -10.30 -3.00
C ALA A 129 -21.98 -9.91 -3.19
N ALA A 130 -22.89 -10.86 -3.37
CA ALA A 130 -24.33 -10.61 -3.30
C ALA A 130 -24.76 -10.20 -1.88
N LEU A 131 -24.30 -10.92 -0.86
CA LEU A 131 -24.55 -10.54 0.53
C LEU A 131 -23.99 -9.16 0.86
N VAL A 132 -22.76 -8.88 0.43
CA VAL A 132 -22.11 -7.58 0.64
C VAL A 132 -22.85 -6.47 -0.08
N TYR A 133 -23.39 -6.72 -1.28
CA TYR A 133 -24.24 -5.75 -1.98
C TYR A 133 -25.49 -5.38 -1.17
N PHE A 134 -26.29 -6.37 -0.77
CA PHE A 134 -27.54 -6.16 -0.05
C PHE A 134 -27.35 -5.61 1.37
N LEU A 135 -26.30 -6.01 2.08
CA LEU A 135 -26.03 -5.61 3.46
C LEU A 135 -25.10 -4.41 3.57
N SER A 136 -24.73 -3.81 2.45
CA SER A 136 -23.63 -2.85 2.40
C SER A 136 -23.78 -1.66 3.33
N ASP A 137 -24.94 -1.03 3.40
CA ASP A 137 -25.17 0.13 4.26
C ASP A 137 -25.02 -0.24 5.75
N HIS A 138 -25.43 -1.46 6.11
CA HIS A 138 -25.25 -1.98 7.46
C HIS A 138 -23.79 -2.29 7.76
N ILE A 139 -23.08 -2.92 6.82
CA ILE A 139 -21.64 -3.19 6.93
C ILE A 139 -20.87 -1.86 7.06
N ALA A 140 -21.18 -0.87 6.23
CA ALA A 140 -20.57 0.47 6.27
C ALA A 140 -20.74 1.14 7.63
N ALA A 141 -21.92 1.04 8.25
CA ALA A 141 -22.20 1.62 9.55
C ALA A 141 -21.42 0.93 10.70
N GLU A 142 -21.10 -0.36 10.56
CA GLU A 142 -20.41 -1.14 11.59
C GLU A 142 -18.88 -1.12 11.45
N ILE A 143 -18.33 -0.89 10.25
CA ILE A 143 -16.88 -0.87 10.00
C ILE A 143 -16.13 0.05 10.99
N PRO A 144 -16.50 1.32 11.21
CA PRO A 144 -15.77 2.19 12.14
C PRO A 144 -15.74 1.65 13.57
N LYS A 145 -16.85 1.05 14.03
CA LYS A 145 -16.97 0.47 15.38
C LYS A 145 -16.08 -0.76 15.51
N LEU A 146 -16.07 -1.62 14.48
CA LEU A 146 -15.23 -2.81 14.45
C LEU A 146 -13.74 -2.45 14.42
N VAL A 147 -13.33 -1.46 13.63
CA VAL A 147 -11.94 -1.00 13.60
C VAL A 147 -11.53 -0.43 14.96
N ALA A 148 -12.38 0.40 15.59
CA ALA A 148 -12.09 0.94 16.92
C ALA A 148 -11.95 -0.17 17.98
N LYS A 149 -12.73 -1.25 17.87
CA LYS A 149 -12.69 -2.39 18.80
C LYS A 149 -11.49 -3.32 18.57
N LEU A 150 -11.17 -3.61 17.30
CA LEU A 150 -10.17 -4.62 16.93
C LEU A 150 -8.76 -4.02 16.78
N CYS A 151 -8.65 -2.73 16.49
CA CYS A 151 -7.38 -2.04 16.23
C CYS A 151 -7.25 -0.77 17.10
N PRO A 152 -7.24 -0.89 18.44
CA PRO A 152 -7.21 0.29 19.31
C PRO A 152 -5.93 1.15 19.15
N SER A 153 -4.81 0.53 18.77
CA SER A 153 -3.54 1.24 18.52
C SER A 153 -3.59 2.14 17.28
N ALA A 154 -4.49 1.86 16.32
CA ALA A 154 -4.63 2.65 15.10
C ALA A 154 -5.17 4.07 15.35
N LYS A 155 -5.82 4.32 16.49
CA LYS A 155 -6.30 5.66 16.85
C LYS A 155 -5.17 6.69 16.94
N ASN A 156 -3.98 6.24 17.33
CA ASN A 156 -2.77 7.06 17.38
C ASN A 156 -1.81 6.72 16.22
N GLY A 157 -2.32 6.03 15.19
CA GLY A 157 -1.56 5.71 14.00
C GLY A 157 -1.28 6.95 13.15
N MET A 158 -0.34 6.79 12.23
CA MET A 158 0.04 7.84 11.29
C MET A 158 -0.87 7.79 10.07
N ARG A 159 -1.45 8.94 9.71
CA ARG A 159 -2.24 9.08 8.49
C ARG A 159 -1.37 8.87 7.25
N GLN A 160 -1.94 8.30 6.19
CA GLN A 160 -1.20 8.04 4.96
C GLN A 160 -0.63 9.33 4.34
N GLU A 161 -1.40 10.42 4.32
CA GLU A 161 -0.93 11.72 3.81
C GLU A 161 0.27 12.26 4.60
N ASP A 162 0.21 12.17 5.93
CA ASP A 162 1.31 12.60 6.80
C ASP A 162 2.54 11.71 6.63
N ARG A 163 2.33 10.39 6.50
CA ARG A 163 3.39 9.42 6.21
C ARG A 163 4.10 9.76 4.91
N ASP A 164 3.36 9.98 3.83
CA ASP A 164 3.92 10.27 2.51
C ASP A 164 4.68 11.59 2.52
N ARG A 165 4.14 12.61 3.20
CA ARG A 165 4.83 13.91 3.39
C ARG A 165 6.14 13.75 4.16
N MET A 166 6.13 13.05 5.29
CA MET A 166 7.33 12.86 6.11
C MET A 166 8.38 12.00 5.40
N LEU A 167 7.97 10.95 4.68
CA LEU A 167 8.88 10.15 3.87
C LEU A 167 9.53 10.98 2.76
N ALA A 168 8.75 11.81 2.05
CA ALA A 168 9.29 12.67 1.01
C ALA A 168 10.34 13.66 1.56
N GLU A 169 10.08 14.26 2.72
CA GLU A 169 11.02 15.16 3.38
C GLU A 169 12.32 14.43 3.78
N VAL A 170 12.20 13.27 4.42
CA VAL A 170 13.35 12.45 4.84
C VAL A 170 14.17 11.97 3.63
N ASP A 171 13.50 11.49 2.58
CA ASP A 171 14.15 11.02 1.35
C ASP A 171 14.87 12.17 0.63
N SER A 172 14.28 13.38 0.62
CA SER A 172 14.94 14.58 0.08
C SER A 172 16.21 14.95 0.85
N ARG A 173 16.16 14.92 2.19
CA ARG A 173 17.33 15.21 3.04
C ARG A 173 18.42 14.15 2.89
N LEU A 174 18.04 12.87 2.82
CA LEU A 174 18.97 11.77 2.56
C LEU A 174 19.66 11.92 1.20
N ALA A 175 18.94 12.34 0.17
CA ALA A 175 19.53 12.60 -1.15
C ALA A 175 20.57 13.71 -1.10
N ALA A 176 20.26 14.83 -0.45
CA ALA A 176 21.20 15.95 -0.29
C ALA A 176 22.46 15.56 0.48
N LEU A 177 22.32 14.88 1.63
CA LEU A 177 23.47 14.45 2.43
C LEU A 177 24.35 13.41 1.72
N LYS A 178 23.75 12.48 0.96
CA LYS A 178 24.52 11.52 0.17
C LYS A 178 25.30 12.19 -0.96
N GLN A 179 24.73 13.23 -1.57
CA GLN A 179 25.45 14.03 -2.55
C GLN A 179 26.63 14.76 -1.91
N GLU A 180 26.41 15.44 -0.78
CA GLU A 180 27.46 16.13 -0.04
C GLU A 180 28.57 15.17 0.42
N GLN A 181 28.20 13.99 0.91
CA GLN A 181 29.14 12.92 1.26
C GLN A 181 30.02 12.53 0.07
N ALA A 182 29.43 12.32 -1.11
CA ALA A 182 30.16 11.95 -2.32
C ALA A 182 31.10 13.07 -2.79
N GLU A 183 30.68 14.33 -2.71
CA GLU A 183 31.50 15.50 -3.04
C GLU A 183 32.71 15.61 -2.09
N LEU A 184 32.51 15.48 -0.78
CA LEU A 184 33.60 15.53 0.20
C LEU A 184 34.56 14.34 0.07
N GLN A 185 34.06 13.14 -0.22
CA GLN A 185 34.89 11.97 -0.50
C GLN A 185 35.77 12.19 -1.74
N SER A 186 35.19 12.73 -2.82
CA SER A 186 35.91 13.09 -4.04
C SER A 186 37.01 14.13 -3.76
N HIS A 187 36.71 15.16 -2.96
CA HIS A 187 37.69 16.17 -2.55
C HIS A 187 38.84 15.57 -1.73
N LEU A 188 38.55 14.66 -0.80
CA LEU A 188 39.59 13.95 -0.04
C LEU A 188 40.47 13.08 -0.92
N GLU A 189 39.90 12.37 -1.90
CA GLU A 189 40.67 11.57 -2.85
C GLU A 189 41.57 12.43 -3.74
N ALA A 190 41.05 13.55 -4.23
CA ALA A 190 41.82 14.53 -5.00
C ALA A 190 42.99 15.11 -4.18
N ALA A 191 42.73 15.52 -2.93
CA ALA A 191 43.75 16.02 -2.02
C ALA A 191 44.82 14.96 -1.71
N ARG A 192 44.42 13.69 -1.49
CA ARG A 192 45.37 12.58 -1.29
C ARG A 192 46.26 12.35 -2.51
N LYS A 193 45.71 12.42 -3.72
CA LYS A 193 46.48 12.28 -4.98
C LYS A 193 47.46 13.44 -5.16
N ALA A 194 47.07 14.67 -4.80
CA ALA A 194 47.94 15.84 -4.92
C ALA A 194 49.15 15.80 -3.96
N VAL A 195 49.02 15.14 -2.80
CA VAL A 195 50.08 15.08 -1.76
C VAL A 195 51.01 13.88 -1.92
N ARG A 196 50.68 12.86 -2.72
CA ARG A 196 51.61 11.77 -3.08
C ARG A 196 52.24 12.05 -4.45
N PRO A 197 53.45 12.63 -4.52
CA PRO A 197 54.16 12.72 -5.79
C PRO A 197 54.58 11.32 -6.22
N HIS A 198 54.53 11.07 -7.54
CA HIS A 198 55.25 9.96 -8.16
C HIS A 198 56.75 10.07 -7.93
#